data_AF-A0A2C7A955-F1
#
_entry.id   AF-A0A2C7A955-F1
#
_cell.length_a   1.000
_cell.length_b   1.000
_cell.length_c   1.000
_cell.angle_alpha   90.00
_cell.angle_beta   90.00
_cell.angle_gamma   90.00
#
_symmetry.space_group_name_H-M   'P 1'
#
loop_
_entity.id
_entity.type
_entity.pdbx_description
1 polymer ?
#
loop_
_entity_poly.entity_id
_entity_poly.type
_entity_poly.pdbx_seq_one_letter_code
_entity_poly.pdbx_strand_id
1 'polypeptide(L)'
;MLDVIGSLMKGEDKYPRAFAAANEFWSEIFVVQRDGDDATLQAAIDGSQTSFEWRMSDVGVSRPSAKSIMAVTAIGALYRDGFEDEEFAKRVIRSFVASSRLSLEVKASARDTMTMYSLD
;
A
#
# COMPACT_ATOMS: atom_id res chain seq x y z
N MET A 1 -9.52 -0.47 -9.24
CA MET A 1 -9.96 -1.22 -8.04
C MET A 1 -10.99 -2.31 -8.38
N LEU A 2 -12.06 -1.99 -9.12
CA LEU A 2 -13.04 -2.97 -9.62
C LEU A 2 -12.41 -4.16 -10.39
N ASP A 3 -11.35 -3.90 -11.16
CA ASP A 3 -10.68 -4.92 -11.98
C ASP A 3 -9.90 -5.96 -11.14
N VAL A 4 -9.31 -5.53 -10.02
CA VAL A 4 -8.55 -6.42 -9.11
C VAL A 4 -9.50 -7.31 -8.29
N ILE A 5 -10.60 -6.73 -7.79
CA ILE A 5 -11.64 -7.49 -7.08
C ILE A 5 -12.30 -8.50 -8.03
N GLY A 6 -12.60 -8.07 -9.26
CA GLY A 6 -13.16 -8.95 -10.30
C GLY A 6 -12.24 -10.12 -10.65
N SER A 7 -10.93 -9.91 -10.74
CA SER A 7 -9.97 -11.00 -11.00
C SER A 7 -9.69 -11.90 -9.79
N LEU A 8 -9.76 -11.37 -8.56
CA LEU A 8 -9.75 -12.19 -7.34
C LEU A 8 -10.93 -13.16 -7.30
N MET A 9 -12.14 -12.68 -7.64
CA MET A 9 -13.34 -13.53 -7.71
C MET A 9 -13.28 -14.58 -8.82
N LYS A 10 -12.44 -14.37 -9.85
CA LYS A 10 -12.17 -15.35 -10.91
C LYS A 10 -11.11 -16.39 -10.53
N GLY A 11 -10.51 -16.29 -9.33
CA GLY A 11 -9.51 -17.23 -8.85
C GLY A 11 -8.14 -17.08 -9.51
N GLU A 12 -7.80 -15.90 -10.04
CA GLU A 12 -6.48 -15.64 -10.61
C GLU A 12 -5.40 -15.70 -9.51
N ASP A 13 -4.49 -16.68 -9.60
CA ASP A 13 -3.47 -17.04 -8.59
C ASP A 13 -2.47 -15.92 -8.26
N LYS A 14 -2.26 -15.00 -9.20
CA LYS A 14 -1.32 -13.87 -9.05
C LYS A 14 -1.72 -12.88 -7.96
N TYR A 15 -3.01 -12.71 -7.66
CA TYR A 15 -3.43 -11.69 -6.68
C TYR A 15 -3.17 -12.11 -5.22
N PRO A 16 -3.50 -13.33 -4.77
CA PRO A 16 -3.06 -13.81 -3.45
C PRO A 16 -1.54 -13.72 -3.26
N ARG A 17 -0.75 -14.07 -4.29
CA ARG A 17 0.71 -13.90 -4.28
C ARG A 17 1.15 -12.44 -4.17
N ALA A 18 0.47 -11.54 -4.88
CA ALA A 18 0.72 -10.10 -4.79
C ALA A 18 0.42 -9.53 -3.41
N PHE A 19 -0.69 -9.94 -2.78
CA PHE A 19 -1.00 -9.52 -1.41
C PHE A 19 0.03 -10.04 -0.40
N ALA A 20 0.46 -11.30 -0.51
CA ALA A 20 1.52 -11.84 0.34
C ALA A 20 2.85 -11.09 0.16
N ALA A 21 3.28 -10.88 -1.09
CA ALA A 21 4.52 -10.15 -1.40
C ALA A 21 4.46 -8.67 -0.95
N ALA A 22 3.30 -8.03 -1.07
CA ALA A 22 3.09 -6.67 -0.60
C ALA A 22 3.13 -6.60 0.93
N ASN A 23 2.52 -7.57 1.62
CA ASN A 23 2.53 -7.64 3.08
C ASN A 23 3.95 -7.78 3.63
N GLU A 24 4.78 -8.65 3.04
CA GLU A 24 6.20 -8.76 3.39
C GLU A 24 6.94 -7.44 3.17
N PHE A 25 6.78 -6.86 1.98
CA PHE A 25 7.43 -5.60 1.60
C PHE A 25 7.11 -4.46 2.60
N TRP A 26 5.83 -4.30 2.97
CA TRP A 26 5.42 -3.26 3.89
C TRP A 26 5.82 -3.55 5.33
N SER A 27 5.81 -4.82 5.75
CA SER A 27 6.25 -5.21 7.09
C SER A 27 7.72 -4.83 7.33
N GLU A 28 8.59 -5.02 6.33
CA GLU A 28 10.00 -4.62 6.41
C GLU A 28 10.17 -3.11 6.65
N ILE A 29 9.35 -2.28 5.99
CA ILE A 29 9.37 -0.83 6.13
C ILE A 29 8.78 -0.42 7.49
N PHE A 30 7.61 -0.92 7.83
CA PHE A 30 6.86 -0.48 9.01
C PHE A 30 7.49 -0.91 10.32
N VAL A 31 8.19 -2.05 10.38
CA VAL A 31 8.96 -2.44 11.57
C VAL A 31 10.02 -1.38 11.91
N VAL A 32 10.63 -0.75 10.90
CA VAL A 32 11.67 0.28 11.12
C VAL A 32 11.05 1.66 11.37
N GLN A 33 9.96 1.98 10.68
CA GLN A 33 9.38 3.33 10.69
C GLN A 33 8.30 3.55 11.75
N ARG A 34 7.88 2.52 12.49
CA ARG A 34 6.79 2.62 13.49
C ARG A 34 7.00 3.74 14.48
N ASP A 35 8.20 3.80 15.04
CA ASP A 35 8.60 4.79 16.05
C ASP A 35 9.32 6.02 15.44
N GLY A 36 9.43 6.07 14.10
CA GLY A 36 10.02 7.18 13.37
C GLY A 36 9.09 8.40 13.31
N ASP A 37 9.63 9.56 12.95
CA ASP A 37 8.84 10.76 12.70
C ASP A 37 8.13 10.73 11.32
N ASP A 38 7.19 11.65 11.12
CA ASP A 38 6.37 11.71 9.90
C ASP A 38 7.22 11.99 8.64
N ALA A 39 8.31 12.74 8.78
CA ALA A 39 9.19 13.05 7.66
C ALA A 39 9.95 11.81 7.18
N THR A 40 10.44 10.99 8.11
CA THR A 40 11.15 9.75 7.82
C THR A 40 10.21 8.71 7.24
N LEU A 41 8.99 8.59 7.79
CA LEU A 41 7.95 7.72 7.25
C LEU A 41 7.57 8.12 5.82
N GLN A 42 7.36 9.41 5.56
CA GLN A 42 7.04 9.91 4.23
C GLN A 42 8.17 9.66 3.24
N ALA A 43 9.43 9.89 3.63
CA ALA A 43 10.58 9.62 2.79
C ALA A 43 10.70 8.12 2.44
N ALA A 44 10.42 7.23 3.40
CA ALA A 44 10.40 5.79 3.16
C ALA A 44 9.32 5.38 2.17
N ILE A 45 8.10 5.91 2.32
CA ILE A 45 6.99 5.64 1.39
C ILE A 45 7.30 6.18 -0.01
N ASP A 46 7.83 7.40 -0.12
CA ASP A 46 8.23 8.00 -1.39
C ASP A 46 9.29 7.17 -2.11
N GLY A 47 10.30 6.70 -1.37
CA GLY A 47 11.37 5.85 -1.90
C GLY A 47 10.90 4.45 -2.30
N SER A 48 9.72 4.03 -1.84
CA SER A 48 9.24 2.65 -2.00
C SER A 48 8.51 2.40 -3.31
N GLN A 49 8.03 3.42 -4.03
CA GLN A 49 7.17 3.19 -5.20
C GLN A 49 7.84 2.33 -6.27
N THR A 50 9.10 2.65 -6.64
CA THR A 50 9.81 1.88 -7.64
C THR A 50 10.01 0.45 -7.14
N SER A 51 10.61 0.25 -5.97
CA SER A 51 10.86 -1.09 -5.43
C SER A 51 9.58 -1.94 -5.29
N PHE A 52 8.48 -1.31 -4.90
CA PHE A 52 7.16 -1.95 -4.86
C PHE A 52 6.70 -2.40 -6.24
N GLU A 53 6.80 -1.55 -7.26
CA GLU A 53 6.46 -1.90 -8.64
C GLU A 53 7.29 -3.09 -9.17
N TRP A 54 8.57 -3.16 -8.82
CA TRP A 54 9.43 -4.30 -9.17
C TRP A 54 9.01 -5.57 -8.44
N ARG A 55 8.78 -5.50 -7.11
CA ARG A 55 8.30 -6.63 -6.31
C ARG A 55 6.97 -7.18 -6.82
N MET A 56 6.08 -6.31 -7.27
CA MET A 56 4.80 -6.69 -7.88
C MET A 56 4.99 -7.31 -9.26
N SER A 57 5.96 -6.83 -10.05
CA SER A 57 6.30 -7.42 -11.34
C SER A 57 6.79 -8.87 -11.20
N ASP A 58 7.56 -9.18 -10.16
CA ASP A 58 8.08 -10.53 -9.90
C ASP A 58 6.96 -11.57 -9.66
N VAL A 59 5.79 -11.11 -9.24
CA VAL A 59 4.59 -11.94 -9.01
C VAL A 59 3.54 -11.77 -10.12
N GLY A 60 3.92 -11.20 -11.26
CA GLY A 60 3.07 -11.10 -12.45
C GLY A 60 2.05 -9.96 -12.44
N VAL A 61 2.23 -8.95 -11.59
CA VAL A 61 1.38 -7.75 -11.54
C VAL A 61 2.01 -6.63 -12.35
N SER A 62 1.24 -6.07 -13.30
CA SER A 62 1.71 -4.98 -14.15
C SER A 62 2.01 -3.70 -13.33
N ARG A 63 2.92 -2.85 -13.83
CA ARG A 63 3.23 -1.56 -13.19
C ARG A 63 1.99 -0.68 -12.90
N PRO A 64 1.05 -0.47 -13.84
CA PRO A 64 -0.18 0.28 -13.55
C PRO A 64 -1.02 -0.36 -12.45
N SER A 65 -1.13 -1.68 -12.44
CA SER A 65 -1.84 -2.42 -11.40
C SER A 65 -1.14 -2.30 -10.05
N ALA A 66 0.20 -2.39 -10.01
CA ALA A 66 1.00 -2.21 -8.81
C ALA A 66 0.75 -0.84 -8.16
N LYS A 67 0.84 0.24 -8.94
CA LYS A 67 0.50 1.60 -8.46
C LYS A 67 -0.90 1.68 -7.87
N SER A 68 -1.86 1.03 -8.52
CA SER A 68 -3.27 1.05 -8.11
C SER A 68 -3.53 0.30 -6.79
N ILE A 69 -2.68 -0.66 -6.42
CA ILE A 69 -2.82 -1.45 -5.18
C ILE A 69 -1.84 -1.04 -4.08
N MET A 70 -0.93 -0.11 -4.35
CA MET A 70 0.16 0.23 -3.44
C MET A 70 -0.34 0.71 -2.07
N ALA A 71 -1.24 1.70 -2.06
CA ALA A 71 -1.75 2.26 -0.81
C ALA A 71 -2.67 1.27 -0.05
N VAL A 72 -3.56 0.57 -0.76
CA VAL A 72 -4.46 -0.40 -0.13
C VAL A 72 -3.71 -1.59 0.47
N THR A 73 -2.63 -2.05 -0.16
CA THR A 73 -1.81 -3.13 0.40
C THR A 73 -0.95 -2.66 1.56
N ALA A 74 -0.51 -1.39 1.57
CA ALA A 74 0.17 -0.80 2.70
C ALA A 74 -0.74 -0.75 3.94
N ILE A 75 -1.96 -0.24 3.79
CA ILE A 75 -2.93 -0.20 4.90
C ILE A 75 -3.42 -1.61 5.25
N GLY A 76 -3.63 -2.47 4.26
CA GLY A 76 -3.98 -3.87 4.48
C GLY A 76 -2.95 -4.63 5.33
N ALA A 77 -1.65 -4.33 5.18
CA ALA A 77 -0.61 -4.95 6.00
C ALA A 77 -0.71 -4.56 7.49
N LEU A 78 -1.34 -3.42 7.80
CA LEU A 78 -1.62 -2.95 9.17
C LEU A 78 -2.97 -3.44 9.70
N TYR A 79 -3.83 -3.98 8.83
CA TYR A 79 -5.20 -4.36 9.14
C TYR A 79 -5.32 -5.90 9.22
N ARG A 80 -5.28 -6.44 10.44
CA ARG A 80 -5.45 -7.88 10.69
C ARG A 80 -6.89 -8.19 11.11
N ASP A 81 -7.22 -7.98 12.38
CA ASP A 81 -8.57 -8.04 12.95
C ASP A 81 -9.09 -6.63 13.29
N GLY A 82 -8.57 -5.63 12.56
CA GLY A 82 -8.62 -4.20 12.92
C GLY A 82 -7.21 -3.59 12.93
N PHE A 83 -7.14 -2.30 13.24
CA PHE A 83 -5.87 -1.61 13.44
C PHE A 83 -5.42 -1.77 14.89
N GLU A 84 -4.28 -2.43 15.11
CA GLU A 84 -3.62 -2.44 16.43
C GLU A 84 -3.17 -1.03 16.83
N ASP A 85 -2.79 -0.22 15.84
CA ASP A 85 -2.35 1.17 15.98
C ASP A 85 -2.97 2.00 14.85
N GLU A 86 -4.18 2.50 15.10
CA GLU A 86 -4.94 3.29 14.13
C GLU A 86 -4.23 4.61 13.80
N GLU A 87 -3.53 5.21 14.75
CA GLU A 87 -2.82 6.47 14.52
C GLU A 87 -1.64 6.26 13.57
N PHE A 88 -0.91 5.16 13.71
CA PHE A 88 0.12 4.80 12.74
C PHE A 88 -0.46 4.57 11.34
N ALA A 89 -1.61 3.90 11.22
CA ALA A 89 -2.29 3.73 9.94
C ALA A 89 -2.71 5.08 9.31
N LYS A 90 -3.20 6.03 10.13
CA LYS A 90 -3.50 7.42 9.69
C LYS A 90 -2.26 8.14 9.21
N ARG A 91 -1.14 8.02 9.93
CA ARG A 91 0.15 8.61 9.51
C ARG A 91 0.60 8.07 8.16
N VAL A 92 0.56 6.75 7.97
CA VAL A 92 0.89 6.10 6.70
C VAL A 92 0.03 6.64 5.56
N ILE A 93 -1.31 6.63 5.71
CA ILE A 93 -2.17 7.06 4.60
C ILE A 93 -2.03 8.56 4.29
N ARG A 94 -1.81 9.40 5.32
CA ARG A 94 -1.52 10.82 5.13
C ARG A 94 -0.22 11.04 4.37
N SER A 95 0.83 10.26 4.65
CA SER A 95 2.09 10.33 3.89
C SER A 95 1.87 10.01 2.40
N PHE A 96 1.05 9.01 2.07
CA PHE A 96 0.69 8.73 0.68
C PHE A 96 -0.04 9.90 0.01
N VAL A 97 -1.03 10.50 0.67
CA VAL A 97 -1.84 11.59 0.13
C VAL A 97 -1.02 12.89 -0.02
N ALA A 98 -0.17 13.19 0.95
CA ALA A 98 0.64 14.41 1.00
C ALA A 98 1.86 14.38 0.06
N SER A 99 2.31 13.20 -0.36
CA SER A 99 3.50 13.06 -1.20
C SER A 99 3.42 13.86 -2.50
N SER A 100 4.50 14.56 -2.84
CA SER A 100 4.72 15.20 -4.13
C SER A 100 5.50 14.33 -5.12
N ARG A 101 6.04 13.19 -4.65
CA ARG A 101 6.91 12.30 -5.44
C ARG A 101 6.17 11.08 -5.99
N LEU A 102 5.11 10.65 -5.31
CA LEU A 102 4.29 9.54 -5.75
C LEU A 102 3.47 9.90 -7.00
N SER A 103 3.20 8.88 -7.83
CA SER A 103 2.37 9.07 -9.01
C SER A 103 0.91 9.40 -8.67
N LEU A 104 0.21 10.07 -9.59
CA LEU A 104 -1.19 10.44 -9.39
C LEU A 104 -2.09 9.23 -9.12
N GLU A 105 -1.81 8.08 -9.75
CA GLU A 105 -2.55 6.84 -9.55
C GLU A 105 -2.37 6.30 -8.11
N VAL A 106 -1.16 6.37 -7.57
CA VAL A 106 -0.90 5.99 -6.17
C VAL A 106 -1.66 6.91 -5.23
N LYS A 107 -1.64 8.22 -5.49
CA LYS A 107 -2.37 9.21 -4.67
C LYS A 107 -3.89 9.05 -4.77
N ALA A 108 -4.43 8.69 -5.93
CA ALA A 108 -5.84 8.39 -6.09
C ALA A 108 -6.22 7.14 -5.28
N SER A 109 -5.45 6.06 -5.42
CA SER A 109 -5.62 4.83 -4.63
C SER A 109 -5.53 5.09 -3.11
N ALA A 110 -4.65 6.00 -2.68
CA ALA A 110 -4.54 6.38 -1.28
C ALA A 110 -5.80 7.06 -0.74
N ARG A 111 -6.41 7.97 -1.51
CA ARG A 111 -7.67 8.61 -1.11
C ARG A 111 -8.81 7.59 -1.02
N ASP A 112 -8.91 6.70 -2.00
CA ASP A 112 -9.92 5.64 -1.99
C ASP A 112 -9.72 4.71 -0.77
N THR A 113 -8.47 4.38 -0.44
CA THR A 113 -8.11 3.55 0.71
C THR A 113 -8.44 4.26 2.03
N MET A 114 -8.13 5.55 2.15
CA MET A 114 -8.47 6.36 3.31
C MET A 114 -9.97 6.33 3.60
N THR A 115 -10.80 6.48 2.56
CA THR A 115 -12.26 6.37 2.68
C THR A 115 -12.71 4.95 3.02
N MET A 116 -12.12 3.93 2.40
CA MET A 116 -12.46 2.52 2.62
C MET A 116 -12.28 2.09 4.08
N TYR A 117 -11.23 2.58 4.74
CA TYR A 117 -10.88 2.22 6.12
C TYR A 117 -11.27 3.28 7.16
N SER A 118 -11.93 4.36 6.77
CA SER A 118 -12.29 5.49 7.67
C SER A 118 -11.08 6.05 8.43
N LEU A 119 -9.99 6.32 7.69
CA LEU A 119 -8.71 6.83 8.22
C LEU A 119 -8.52 8.34 7.96
N ASP A 120 -9.61 9.10 7.93
CA ASP A 120 -9.59 10.57 7.79
C ASP A 120 -8.91 11.30 8.97
#